data_AF-A0A327GV25-F1
#
_entry.id   AF-A0A327GV25-F1
#
_cell.length_a   1.000
_cell.length_b   1.000
_cell.length_c   1.000
_cell.angle_alpha   90.00
_cell.angle_beta   90.00
_cell.angle_gamma   90.00
#
_symmetry.space_group_name_H-M   'P 1'
#
loop_
_entity.id
_entity.type
_entity.pdbx_description
1 polymer ?
#
loop_
_entity_poly.entity_id
_entity_poly.type
_entity_poly.pdbx_seq_one_letter_code
_entity_poly.pdbx_strand_id
1 'polypeptide(L)'
;MEIPGVWTLRKMGARMRRSIFSTRPEEKILLINHHKVGSALIWKIFEPMCLRIGWTIGNIHGIAERAPPNIDVVQLMHGIVGDEFPTREFRAVRFVRDPRDVIVSGFLYHKRCSEKWCINEPAGYSSMTYPHVPWPLQHLGDVEKREWVDHLEERSYQQNLLEMSQNEGLIFEMKGYAKITIESMCSWEDSEQILNV
;
A
#
# COMPACT_ATOMS: atom_id res chain seq x y z
N MET A 1 -18.55 -7.25 7.89
CA MET A 1 -18.41 -7.06 9.34
C MET A 1 -17.84 -8.36 9.87
N GLU A 2 -16.55 -8.40 10.20
CA GLU A 2 -15.94 -9.62 10.73
C GLU A 2 -16.30 -9.77 12.20
N ILE A 3 -16.81 -10.94 12.59
CA ILE A 3 -17.14 -11.24 13.98
C ILE A 3 -15.82 -11.58 14.69
N PRO A 4 -15.44 -10.85 15.76
CA PRO A 4 -14.27 -11.18 16.56
C PRO A 4 -14.33 -12.65 16.99
N GLY A 5 -13.26 -13.41 16.70
CA GLY A 5 -13.17 -14.86 16.98
C GLY A 5 -13.33 -15.76 15.75
N VAL A 6 -14.16 -15.40 14.75
CA VAL A 6 -14.29 -16.18 13.50
C VAL A 6 -12.97 -16.14 12.72
N TRP A 7 -12.31 -14.99 12.71
CA TRP A 7 -10.99 -14.83 12.09
C TRP A 7 -9.92 -15.71 12.76
N THR A 8 -9.91 -15.75 14.10
CA THR A 8 -9.01 -16.61 14.88
C THR A 8 -9.25 -18.08 14.57
N LEU A 9 -10.50 -18.51 14.49
CA LEU A 9 -10.88 -19.87 14.11
C LEU A 9 -10.43 -20.21 12.67
N ARG A 10 -10.56 -19.30 11.71
CA ARG A 10 -10.07 -19.49 10.34
C ARG A 10 -8.56 -19.68 10.30
N LYS A 11 -7.80 -18.89 11.07
CA LYS A 11 -6.34 -19.04 11.20
C LYS A 11 -5.94 -20.35 11.88
N MET A 12 -6.66 -20.76 12.93
CA MET A 12 -6.46 -22.06 13.57
C MET A 12 -6.72 -23.22 12.60
N GLY A 13 -7.82 -23.16 11.84
CA GLY A 13 -8.14 -24.14 10.80
C GLY A 13 -7.08 -24.20 9.69
N ALA A 14 -6.56 -23.05 9.26
CA ALA A 14 -5.45 -23.00 8.31
C ALA A 14 -4.18 -23.65 8.86
N ARG A 15 -3.84 -23.39 10.13
CA ARG A 15 -2.69 -24.02 10.82
C ARG A 15 -2.85 -25.53 10.94
N MET A 16 -4.06 -26.01 11.24
CA MET A 16 -4.37 -27.44 11.29
C MET A 16 -4.21 -28.09 9.91
N ARG A 17 -4.78 -27.48 8.85
CA ARG A 17 -4.60 -27.95 7.48
C ARG A 17 -3.12 -28.02 7.09
N ARG A 18 -2.35 -26.99 7.41
CA ARG A 18 -0.89 -26.97 7.19
C ARG A 18 -0.18 -28.11 7.90
N SER A 19 -0.57 -28.41 9.14
CA SER A 19 0.04 -29.51 9.91
C SER A 19 -0.32 -30.89 9.37
N ILE A 20 -1.53 -31.07 8.85
CA ILE A 20 -2.03 -32.36 8.36
C ILE A 20 -1.55 -32.64 6.93
N PHE A 21 -1.60 -31.63 6.06
CA PHE A 21 -1.34 -31.77 4.64
C PHE A 21 0.01 -31.21 4.19
N SER A 22 0.81 -30.67 5.12
CA SER A 22 2.13 -30.05 4.86
C SER A 22 2.11 -29.01 3.73
N THR A 23 1.01 -28.30 3.56
CA THR A 23 0.85 -27.34 2.46
C THR A 23 1.73 -26.11 2.69
N ARG A 24 2.65 -25.84 1.76
CA ARG A 24 3.50 -24.65 1.69
C ARG A 24 3.75 -24.32 0.23
N PRO A 25 3.93 -23.04 -0.14
CA PRO A 25 4.42 -22.75 -1.48
C PRO A 25 5.89 -23.18 -1.59
N GLU A 26 6.34 -23.50 -2.80
CA GLU A 26 7.75 -23.77 -3.09
C GLU A 26 8.62 -22.54 -2.84
N GLU A 27 8.11 -21.36 -3.20
CA GLU A 27 8.70 -20.04 -2.95
C GLU A 27 7.69 -19.15 -2.25
N LYS A 28 8.13 -18.25 -1.36
CA LYS A 28 7.21 -17.29 -0.75
C LYS A 28 6.65 -16.36 -1.84
N ILE A 29 5.45 -15.81 -1.61
CA ILE A 29 4.81 -14.91 -2.58
C ILE A 29 4.83 -13.48 -2.06
N LEU A 30 5.25 -12.54 -2.91
CA LEU A 30 5.21 -11.11 -2.62
C LEU A 30 4.20 -10.41 -3.53
N LEU A 31 3.17 -9.81 -2.96
CA LEU A 31 2.17 -9.02 -3.66
C LEU A 31 2.53 -7.54 -3.51
N ILE A 32 2.96 -6.91 -4.60
CA ILE A 32 3.39 -5.51 -4.62
C ILE A 32 2.26 -4.67 -5.20
N ASN A 33 1.70 -3.76 -4.40
CA ASN A 33 0.68 -2.83 -4.88
C ASN A 33 0.85 -1.44 -4.24
N HIS A 34 0.64 -0.41 -5.06
CA HIS A 34 0.67 0.97 -4.59
C HIS A 34 -0.71 1.45 -4.13
N HIS A 35 -0.77 2.71 -3.71
CA HIS A 35 -2.02 3.35 -3.35
C HIS A 35 -2.99 3.41 -4.53
N LYS A 36 -4.26 3.09 -4.25
CA LYS A 36 -5.34 2.99 -5.26
C LYS A 36 -5.13 1.97 -6.38
N VAL A 37 -4.17 1.06 -6.24
CA VAL A 37 -3.98 -0.08 -7.16
C VAL A 37 -4.72 -1.34 -6.67
N GLY A 38 -5.88 -1.16 -6.03
CA GLY A 38 -6.74 -2.30 -5.65
C GLY A 38 -6.30 -3.12 -4.43
N SER A 39 -5.50 -2.56 -3.51
CA SER A 39 -5.00 -3.26 -2.30
C SER A 39 -6.08 -4.04 -1.54
N ALA A 40 -7.26 -3.43 -1.32
CA ALA A 40 -8.38 -4.07 -0.63
C ALA A 40 -9.02 -5.22 -1.43
N LEU A 41 -9.02 -5.15 -2.76
CA LEU A 41 -9.51 -6.23 -3.61
C LEU A 41 -8.55 -7.42 -3.56
N ILE A 42 -7.24 -7.15 -3.69
CA ILE A 42 -6.18 -8.16 -3.58
C ILE A 42 -6.31 -8.90 -2.26
N TRP A 43 -6.42 -8.18 -1.13
CA TRP A 43 -6.59 -8.80 0.19
C TRP A 43 -7.83 -9.71 0.25
N LYS A 44 -8.98 -9.22 -0.24
CA LYS A 44 -10.25 -9.98 -0.23
C LYS A 44 -10.21 -11.25 -1.07
N ILE A 45 -9.32 -11.34 -2.06
CA ILE A 45 -9.13 -12.53 -2.88
C ILE A 45 -8.10 -13.47 -2.22
N PHE A 46 -6.92 -12.95 -1.90
CA PHE A 46 -5.80 -13.76 -1.46
C PHE A 46 -5.96 -14.29 -0.04
N GLU A 47 -6.52 -13.50 0.89
CA GLU A 47 -6.65 -13.95 2.28
C GLU A 47 -7.55 -15.19 2.39
N PRO A 48 -8.78 -15.24 1.84
CA PRO A 48 -9.60 -16.45 1.87
C PRO A 48 -8.95 -17.63 1.15
N MET A 49 -8.28 -17.39 0.01
CA MET A 49 -7.59 -18.42 -0.75
C MET A 49 -6.47 -19.06 0.07
N CYS A 50 -5.57 -18.25 0.64
CA CYS A 50 -4.45 -18.71 1.47
C CYS A 50 -4.97 -19.52 2.67
N LEU A 51 -5.94 -18.97 3.40
CA LEU A 51 -6.51 -19.65 4.56
C LEU A 51 -7.15 -21.00 4.18
N ARG A 52 -7.80 -21.09 3.01
CA ARG A 52 -8.41 -22.34 2.53
C ARG A 52 -7.38 -23.44 2.28
N ILE A 53 -6.23 -23.08 1.71
CA ILE A 53 -5.16 -24.05 1.40
C ILE A 53 -4.14 -24.24 2.54
N GLY A 54 -4.31 -23.54 3.66
CA GLY A 54 -3.45 -23.67 4.84
C GLY A 54 -2.22 -22.74 4.83
N TRP A 55 -2.15 -21.80 3.88
CA TRP A 55 -1.08 -20.80 3.82
C TRP A 55 -1.35 -19.62 4.75
N THR A 56 -0.28 -18.97 5.20
CA THR A 56 -0.32 -17.74 5.99
C THR A 56 -0.11 -16.51 5.10
N ILE A 57 -0.90 -15.47 5.34
CA ILE A 57 -0.80 -14.17 4.65
C ILE A 57 -0.72 -13.03 5.66
N GLY A 58 -0.03 -11.95 5.30
CA GLY A 58 0.01 -10.72 6.07
C GLY A 58 0.39 -9.53 5.22
N ASN A 59 0.24 -8.34 5.80
CA ASN A 59 0.51 -7.08 5.13
C ASN A 59 1.65 -6.31 5.82
N ILE A 60 2.39 -5.55 5.01
CA ILE A 60 3.32 -4.53 5.48
C ILE A 60 2.82 -3.18 4.97
N HIS A 61 2.82 -2.18 5.85
CA HIS A 61 2.55 -0.78 5.49
C HIS A 61 3.87 -0.02 5.35
N GLY A 62 3.94 0.91 4.41
CA GLY A 62 5.14 1.74 4.20
C GLY A 62 6.33 0.94 3.70
N ILE A 63 7.53 1.25 4.19
CA ILE A 63 8.77 0.64 3.68
C ILE A 63 8.90 -0.78 4.24
N ALA A 64 8.95 -1.76 3.36
CA ALA A 64 9.24 -3.13 3.73
C ALA A 64 10.76 -3.34 3.67
N GLU A 65 11.42 -3.36 4.83
CA GLU A 65 12.84 -3.70 4.94
C GLU A 65 13.06 -5.18 5.24
N ARG A 66 12.06 -5.83 5.85
CA ARG A 66 12.16 -7.23 6.30
C ARG A 66 10.88 -7.99 6.04
N ALA A 67 11.01 -9.26 5.67
CA ALA A 67 9.89 -10.17 5.58
C ALA A 67 9.47 -10.66 6.98
N PRO A 68 8.16 -10.72 7.30
CA PRO A 68 7.69 -11.30 8.55
C PRO A 68 8.06 -12.79 8.61
N PRO A 69 8.54 -13.30 9.75
CA PRO A 69 8.86 -14.72 9.88
C PRO A 69 7.60 -15.58 9.77
N ASN A 70 7.73 -16.77 9.19
CA ASN A 70 6.66 -17.77 9.08
C ASN A 70 5.42 -17.33 8.25
N ILE A 71 5.65 -16.48 7.25
CA ILE A 71 4.60 -16.05 6.33
C ILE A 71 4.84 -16.60 4.93
N ASP A 72 3.79 -17.13 4.30
CA ASP A 72 3.85 -17.70 2.95
C ASP A 72 3.59 -16.63 1.88
N VAL A 73 2.71 -15.66 2.18
CA VAL A 73 2.34 -14.55 1.29
C VAL A 73 2.45 -13.21 2.01
N VAL A 74 3.17 -12.26 1.43
CA VAL A 74 3.31 -10.88 1.93
C VAL A 74 2.66 -9.92 0.95
N GLN A 75 1.75 -9.08 1.41
CA GLN A 75 1.23 -7.96 0.64
C GLN A 75 1.84 -6.64 1.10
N LEU A 76 2.42 -5.87 0.19
CA LEU A 76 2.82 -4.49 0.46
C LEU A 76 1.61 -3.56 0.27
N MET A 77 1.06 -3.03 1.35
CA MET A 77 -0.05 -2.10 1.30
C MET A 77 0.46 -0.66 1.33
N HIS A 78 0.40 0.01 0.18
CA HIS A 78 0.94 1.38 0.04
C HIS A 78 2.44 1.43 0.35
N GLY A 79 3.12 0.32 0.07
CA GLY A 79 4.47 0.08 0.51
C GLY A 79 5.45 -0.01 -0.64
N ILE A 80 6.68 0.35 -0.32
CA ILE A 80 7.81 0.29 -1.22
C ILE A 80 8.72 -0.82 -0.69
N VAL A 81 9.31 -1.57 -1.62
CA VAL A 81 10.35 -2.56 -1.30
C VAL A 81 11.61 -1.76 -0.96
N GLY A 82 12.06 -1.83 0.30
CA GLY A 82 13.35 -1.23 0.68
C GLY A 82 14.52 -2.06 0.17
N ASP A 83 15.70 -1.46 0.11
CA ASP A 83 16.92 -2.10 -0.43
C ASP A 83 17.30 -3.39 0.31
N GLU A 84 16.97 -3.48 1.60
CA GLU A 84 17.25 -4.65 2.44
C GLU A 84 16.21 -5.78 2.30
N PHE A 85 15.09 -5.55 1.59
CA PHE A 85 14.06 -6.57 1.48
C PHE A 85 14.56 -7.76 0.65
N PRO A 86 14.41 -9.00 1.14
CA PRO A 86 14.98 -10.17 0.46
C PRO A 86 14.11 -10.61 -0.73
N THR A 87 13.96 -9.75 -1.74
CA THR A 87 13.10 -9.98 -2.93
C THR A 87 13.39 -11.30 -3.63
N ARG A 88 14.65 -11.76 -3.62
CA ARG A 88 15.09 -13.03 -4.21
C ARG A 88 14.53 -14.28 -3.52
N GLU A 89 14.00 -14.17 -2.31
CA GLU A 89 13.30 -15.27 -1.63
C GLU A 89 11.84 -15.41 -2.07
N PHE A 90 11.36 -14.47 -2.89
CA PHE A 90 9.96 -14.36 -3.25
C PHE A 90 9.77 -14.48 -4.75
N ARG A 91 8.69 -15.17 -5.12
CA ARG A 91 8.03 -14.95 -6.40
C ARG A 91 7.07 -13.78 -6.26
N ALA A 92 7.29 -12.72 -7.01
CA ALA A 92 6.54 -11.48 -6.84
C ALA A 92 5.44 -11.32 -7.91
N VAL A 93 4.34 -10.68 -7.51
CA VAL A 93 3.28 -10.19 -8.38
C VAL A 93 3.13 -8.69 -8.14
N ARG A 94 3.41 -7.90 -9.18
CA ARG A 94 3.18 -6.46 -9.19
C ARG A 94 1.82 -6.18 -9.81
N PHE A 95 0.98 -5.47 -9.06
CA PHE A 95 -0.29 -5.01 -9.56
C PHE A 95 -0.12 -3.61 -10.15
N VAL A 96 -0.48 -3.45 -11.41
CA VAL A 96 -0.55 -2.15 -12.08
C VAL A 96 -2.00 -1.68 -12.22
N ARG A 97 -2.19 -0.38 -12.30
CA ARG A 97 -3.49 0.20 -12.63
C ARG A 97 -3.30 1.38 -13.57
N ASP A 98 -4.24 1.55 -14.50
CA ASP A 98 -4.24 2.70 -15.40
C ASP A 98 -4.07 4.01 -14.60
N PRO A 99 -3.12 4.89 -14.97
CA PRO A 99 -2.82 6.09 -14.21
C PRO A 99 -4.04 7.02 -14.08
N ARG A 100 -4.94 7.04 -15.05
CA ARG A 100 -6.18 7.84 -15.00
C ARG A 100 -7.11 7.34 -13.89
N ASP A 101 -7.19 6.03 -13.75
CA ASP A 101 -7.95 5.36 -12.72
C ASP A 101 -7.35 5.56 -11.33
N VAL A 102 -6.03 5.60 -11.21
CA VAL A 102 -5.32 5.94 -9.97
C VAL A 102 -5.69 7.36 -9.52
N ILE A 103 -5.64 8.34 -10.43
CA ILE A 103 -6.01 9.74 -10.15
C ILE A 103 -7.48 9.83 -9.70
N VAL A 104 -8.42 9.31 -10.48
CA VAL A 104 -9.85 9.39 -10.13
C VAL A 104 -10.14 8.66 -8.83
N SER A 105 -9.57 7.48 -8.62
CA SER A 105 -9.75 6.70 -7.41
C SER A 105 -9.14 7.40 -6.18
N GLY A 106 -8.01 8.07 -6.35
CA GLY A 106 -7.33 8.85 -5.31
C GLY A 106 -8.16 10.06 -4.92
N PHE A 107 -8.57 10.87 -5.89
CA PHE A 107 -9.41 12.05 -5.71
C PHE A 107 -10.68 11.72 -4.92
N LEU A 108 -11.44 10.72 -5.36
CA LEU A 108 -12.67 10.32 -4.69
C LEU A 108 -12.44 9.77 -3.28
N TYR A 109 -11.30 9.10 -3.05
CA TYR A 109 -10.97 8.55 -1.75
C TYR A 109 -10.53 9.64 -0.77
N HIS A 110 -9.62 10.53 -1.17
CA HIS A 110 -9.04 11.54 -0.29
C HIS A 110 -10.06 12.57 0.20
N LYS A 111 -11.13 12.84 -0.58
CA LYS A 111 -12.27 13.64 -0.12
C LYS A 111 -13.03 13.08 1.09
N ARG A 112 -12.87 11.78 1.38
CA ARG A 112 -13.54 11.08 2.50
C ARG A 112 -12.58 10.27 3.37
N CYS A 113 -11.29 10.46 3.17
CA CYS A 113 -10.23 9.74 3.87
C CYS A 113 -10.16 10.21 5.34
N SER A 114 -9.93 9.28 6.24
CA SER A 114 -9.72 9.57 7.68
C SER A 114 -8.27 9.33 8.12
N GLU A 115 -7.36 9.07 7.18
CA GLU A 115 -5.94 8.93 7.48
C GLU A 115 -5.36 10.27 7.94
N LYS A 116 -4.59 10.25 9.03
CA LYS A 116 -4.08 11.46 9.68
C LYS A 116 -3.30 12.37 8.73
N TRP A 117 -2.45 11.82 7.86
CA TRP A 117 -1.71 12.59 6.86
C TRP A 117 -2.60 13.36 5.88
N CYS A 118 -3.82 12.88 5.64
CA CYS A 118 -4.73 13.49 4.69
C CYS A 118 -5.55 14.63 5.33
N ILE A 119 -5.78 14.58 6.65
CA ILE A 119 -6.66 15.51 7.37
C ILE A 119 -5.91 16.51 8.26
N ASN A 120 -4.62 16.30 8.51
CA ASN A 120 -3.80 17.23 9.28
C ASN A 120 -3.41 18.44 8.44
N GLU A 121 -3.39 19.62 9.05
CA GLU A 121 -2.85 20.86 8.47
C GLU A 121 -1.35 20.93 8.70
N PRO A 122 -0.55 21.41 7.72
CA PRO A 122 0.92 21.47 7.81
C PRO A 122 1.46 22.51 8.80
N ALA A 123 0.64 23.46 9.23
CA ALA A 123 1.02 24.46 10.21
C ALA A 123 1.51 23.78 11.51
N GLY A 124 2.78 24.02 11.87
CA GLY A 124 3.37 23.49 13.11
C GLY A 124 3.85 22.03 13.04
N TYR A 125 4.02 21.45 11.85
CA TYR A 125 4.69 20.16 11.71
C TYR A 125 6.08 20.17 12.37
N SER A 126 6.25 19.35 13.40
CA SER A 126 7.51 19.20 14.15
C SER A 126 8.48 18.20 13.52
N SER A 127 8.00 17.36 12.61
CA SER A 127 8.79 16.36 11.87
C SER A 127 8.22 16.10 10.49
N MET A 128 9.08 15.74 9.53
CA MET A 128 8.68 15.35 8.17
C MET A 128 8.48 13.83 8.05
N THR A 129 7.73 13.27 8.99
CA THR A 129 7.44 11.83 9.09
C THR A 129 5.94 11.60 9.19
N TYR A 130 5.50 10.35 9.14
CA TYR A 130 4.10 10.02 9.35
C TYR A 130 3.71 10.41 10.79
N PRO A 131 2.57 11.07 11.03
CA PRO A 131 1.46 11.31 10.11
C PRO A 131 1.43 12.70 9.43
N HIS A 132 2.53 13.45 9.39
CA HIS A 132 2.59 14.75 8.73
C HIS A 132 2.77 14.64 7.21
N VAL A 133 3.50 13.61 6.77
CA VAL A 133 3.62 13.22 5.36
C VAL A 133 3.17 11.77 5.17
N PRO A 134 2.63 11.40 3.99
CA PRO A 134 2.17 10.05 3.72
C PRO A 134 3.30 9.00 3.75
N TRP A 135 2.93 7.73 3.93
CA TRP A 135 3.89 6.62 4.01
C TRP A 135 4.87 6.52 2.84
N PRO A 136 4.45 6.68 1.57
CA PRO A 136 5.38 6.62 0.45
C PRO A 136 6.45 7.71 0.49
N LEU A 137 6.27 8.83 1.18
CA LEU A 137 7.29 9.88 1.25
C LEU A 137 8.32 9.64 2.36
N GLN A 138 8.14 8.66 3.27
CA GLN A 138 9.06 8.48 4.42
C GLN A 138 10.52 8.26 4.02
N HIS A 139 10.75 7.53 2.93
CA HIS A 139 12.08 7.18 2.45
C HIS A 139 12.76 8.29 1.65
N LEU A 140 12.03 9.32 1.23
CA LEU A 140 12.59 10.41 0.46
C LEU A 140 13.34 11.41 1.34
N GLY A 141 14.15 12.25 0.71
CA GLY A 141 14.89 13.32 1.38
C GLY A 141 13.99 14.41 1.93
N ASP A 142 14.59 15.31 2.72
CA ASP A 142 13.90 16.46 3.29
C ASP A 142 13.39 17.44 2.23
N VAL A 143 14.02 17.47 1.05
CA VAL A 143 13.62 18.36 -0.04
C VAL A 143 12.25 17.93 -0.58
N GLU A 144 12.09 16.67 -0.95
CA GLU A 144 10.85 16.11 -1.50
C GLU A 144 9.71 16.17 -0.47
N LYS A 145 10.03 15.94 0.81
CA LYS A 145 9.07 16.08 1.90
C LYS A 145 8.61 17.53 2.10
N ARG A 146 9.50 18.51 1.92
CA ARG A 146 9.15 19.95 1.98
C ARG A 146 8.31 20.35 0.77
N GLU A 147 8.66 19.90 -0.43
CA GLU A 147 7.85 20.13 -1.63
C GLU A 147 6.40 19.62 -1.45
N TRP A 148 6.23 18.47 -0.81
CA TRP A 148 4.90 17.97 -0.45
C TRP A 148 4.17 18.92 0.49
N VAL A 149 4.82 19.41 1.54
CA VAL A 149 4.21 20.33 2.52
C VAL A 149 3.86 21.68 1.88
N ASP A 150 4.76 22.23 1.07
CA ASP A 150 4.55 23.48 0.36
C ASP A 150 3.39 23.38 -0.63
N HIS A 151 3.22 22.22 -1.28
CA HIS A 151 2.10 21.93 -2.17
C HIS A 151 0.72 22.00 -1.47
N LEU A 152 0.67 21.86 -0.14
CA LEU A 152 -0.59 21.90 0.61
C LEU A 152 -1.11 23.30 0.92
N GLU A 153 -0.28 24.35 0.75
CA GLU A 153 -0.67 25.76 0.98
C GLU A 153 -1.35 25.99 2.36
N GLU A 154 -0.72 25.49 3.43
CA GLU A 154 -1.20 25.62 4.83
C GLU A 154 -2.49 24.84 5.17
N ARG A 155 -3.11 24.16 4.21
CA ARG A 155 -4.34 23.37 4.42
C ARG A 155 -4.05 21.88 4.50
N SER A 156 -4.98 21.09 5.02
CA SER A 156 -4.87 19.64 4.86
C SER A 156 -5.04 19.22 3.41
N TYR A 157 -4.48 18.07 3.03
CA TYR A 157 -4.65 17.50 1.68
C TYR A 157 -6.14 17.31 1.33
N GLN A 158 -6.94 16.85 2.29
CA GLN A 158 -8.38 16.69 2.13
C GLN A 158 -9.10 18.02 1.94
N GLN A 159 -8.74 19.05 2.71
CA GLN A 159 -9.38 20.36 2.62
C GLN A 159 -9.18 20.98 1.24
N ASN A 160 -7.96 20.91 0.69
CA ASN A 160 -7.69 21.32 -0.70
C ASN A 160 -8.67 20.65 -1.69
N LEU A 161 -8.86 19.33 -1.57
CA LEU A 161 -9.77 18.58 -2.45
C LEU A 161 -11.27 18.85 -2.23
N LEU A 162 -11.66 19.27 -1.02
CA LEU A 162 -13.05 19.58 -0.69
C LEU A 162 -13.46 20.98 -1.18
N GLU A 163 -12.53 21.93 -1.17
CA GLU A 163 -12.78 23.33 -1.53
C GLU A 163 -12.61 23.61 -3.03
N MET A 164 -11.84 22.78 -3.74
CA MET A 164 -11.63 22.88 -5.18
C MET A 164 -12.83 22.38 -5.99
N SER A 165 -13.01 22.92 -7.20
CA SER A 165 -13.89 22.30 -8.20
C SER A 165 -13.41 20.89 -8.57
N GLN A 166 -14.26 20.11 -9.23
CA GLN A 166 -13.90 18.75 -9.64
C GLN A 166 -12.64 18.73 -10.53
N ASN A 167 -12.53 19.65 -11.48
CA ASN A 167 -11.38 19.70 -12.40
C ASN A 167 -10.09 20.11 -11.66
N GLU A 168 -10.17 21.12 -10.80
CA GLU A 168 -9.03 21.56 -9.99
C GLU A 168 -8.58 20.46 -9.03
N GLY A 169 -9.52 19.78 -8.35
CA GLY A 169 -9.21 18.68 -7.44
C GLY A 169 -8.61 17.45 -8.12
N LEU A 170 -9.04 17.13 -9.35
CA LEU A 170 -8.39 16.08 -10.15
C LEU A 170 -6.95 16.46 -10.53
N ILE A 171 -6.71 17.72 -10.89
CA ILE A 171 -5.37 18.23 -11.19
C ILE A 171 -4.51 18.23 -9.92
N PHE A 172 -5.06 18.63 -8.78
CA PHE A 172 -4.40 18.60 -7.48
C PHE A 172 -4.01 17.17 -7.11
N GLU A 173 -4.93 16.21 -7.19
CA GLU A 173 -4.63 14.79 -6.93
C GLU A 173 -3.56 14.25 -7.88
N MET A 174 -3.66 14.59 -9.17
CA MET A 174 -2.69 14.20 -10.19
C MET A 174 -1.28 14.70 -9.89
N LYS A 175 -1.13 15.91 -9.34
CA LYS A 175 0.16 16.51 -8.96
C LYS A 175 0.63 16.09 -7.56
N GLY A 176 -0.31 15.70 -6.70
CA GLY A 176 -0.07 15.25 -5.32
C GLY A 176 0.14 13.74 -5.24
N TYR A 177 -0.74 13.04 -4.51
CA TYR A 177 -0.51 11.63 -4.15
C TYR A 177 -0.46 10.71 -5.37
N ALA A 178 -1.30 10.95 -6.39
CA ALA A 178 -1.33 10.09 -7.57
C ALA A 178 -0.01 10.15 -8.34
N LYS A 179 0.67 11.31 -8.38
CA LYS A 179 2.01 11.45 -8.97
C LYS A 179 2.98 10.46 -8.34
N ILE A 180 3.07 10.45 -7.00
CA ILE A 180 3.96 9.56 -6.24
C ILE A 180 3.71 8.09 -6.60
N THR A 181 2.44 7.70 -6.70
CA THR A 181 2.04 6.33 -7.06
C THR A 181 2.45 5.98 -8.49
N ILE A 182 2.19 6.88 -9.44
CA ILE A 182 2.45 6.65 -10.87
C ILE A 182 3.96 6.60 -11.12
N GLU A 183 4.72 7.54 -10.55
CA GLU A 183 6.19 7.56 -10.66
C GLU A 183 6.80 6.29 -10.08
N SER A 184 6.29 5.80 -8.94
CA SER A 184 6.77 4.55 -8.35
C SER A 184 6.41 3.30 -9.17
N MET A 185 5.29 3.30 -9.92
CA MET A 185 5.01 2.24 -10.89
C MET A 185 5.95 2.32 -12.10
N CYS A 186 6.26 3.53 -12.58
CA CYS A 186 7.16 3.75 -13.71
C CYS A 186 8.63 3.45 -13.40
N SER A 187 9.05 3.56 -12.14
CA SER A 187 10.42 3.29 -11.72
C SER A 187 10.73 1.80 -11.53
N TRP A 188 9.78 0.92 -11.81
CA TRP A 188 9.96 -0.52 -11.66
C TRP A 188 10.89 -1.08 -12.73
N GLU A 189 11.99 -1.69 -12.28
CA GLU A 189 12.86 -2.48 -13.13
C GLU A 189 12.25 -3.85 -13.40
N ASP A 190 12.40 -4.35 -14.63
CA ASP A 190 11.97 -5.69 -15.01
C ASP A 190 12.82 -6.77 -14.34
N SER A 191 12.19 -7.89 -13.98
CA SER A 191 12.86 -9.06 -13.42
C SER A 191 12.06 -10.31 -13.74
N GLU A 192 12.74 -11.39 -14.14
CA GLU A 192 12.12 -12.68 -14.47
C GLU A 192 11.38 -13.31 -13.27
N GLN A 193 11.71 -12.92 -12.04
CA GLN A 193 11.07 -13.37 -10.80
C GLN A 193 9.76 -12.63 -10.49
N ILE A 194 9.40 -11.63 -11.29
CA ILE A 194 8.30 -10.72 -11.03
C ILE A 194 7.28 -10.78 -12.17
N LEU A 195 6.05 -11.14 -11.84
CA LEU A 195 4.92 -11.08 -12.74
C LEU A 195 4.25 -9.71 -12.64
N ASN A 196 4.12 -9.00 -13.75
CA ASN A 196 3.35 -7.76 -13.84
C ASN A 196 1.90 -8.10 -14.27
N VAL A 197 0.90 -7.71 -13.47
CA VAL A 197 -0.52 -8.08 -13.64
C VAL A 197 -1.42 -6.86 -13.51
#